data_AF-A0A8H7P3G0-F1
#
_entry.id   AF-A0A8H7P3G0-F1
#
_cell.length_a   1.000
_cell.length_b   1.000
_cell.length_c   1.000
_cell.angle_alpha   90.00
_cell.angle_beta   90.00
_cell.angle_gamma   90.00
#
_symmetry.space_group_name_H-M   'P 1'
#
loop_
_entity.id
_entity.type
_entity.pdbx_description
1 polymer ?
#
loop_
_entity_poly.entity_id
_entity_poly.type
_entity_poly.pdbx_seq_one_letter_code
_entity_poly.pdbx_strand_id
1 'polypeptide(L)'
;MVFLETMLESKLNPLVALGRSGSLGLAGFVNKFNADAELLDDLNDHWTSKAHKRERNWVIEQMQNYARARRVRVTFLSGDVHCAAVGMLKTLHQGKEPQIPPSQDYRYMLNVVSSAIVNTPPPNAVLTMVSSLATKTHRTLHHMHTDETMVPLFDRDPNGQPAKSKYIMGRRNWCAADWDPSTGDLVFDIRVEIEKGAGRTHGYIVRAPPPRWNA
;
A
#
# COMPACT_ATOMS: atom_id res chain seq x y z
N MET A 1 -5.57 8.69 -3.76
CA MET A 1 -5.76 8.27 -5.16
C MET A 1 -6.77 9.16 -5.86
N VAL A 2 -8.07 9.15 -5.52
CA VAL A 2 -9.09 10.03 -6.16
C VAL A 2 -8.71 11.52 -6.25
N PHE A 3 -8.16 12.13 -5.19
CA PHE A 3 -7.71 13.53 -5.26
C PHE A 3 -6.60 13.75 -6.30
N LEU A 4 -5.69 12.79 -6.45
CA LEU A 4 -4.58 12.82 -7.41
C LEU A 4 -5.04 12.56 -8.83
N GLU A 5 -5.93 11.57 -9.01
CA GLU A 5 -6.64 11.34 -10.27
C GLU A 5 -7.31 12.64 -10.71
N THR A 6 -8.08 13.29 -9.85
CA THR A 6 -8.71 14.58 -10.16
C THR A 6 -7.72 15.72 -10.41
N MET A 7 -6.59 15.79 -9.69
CA MET A 7 -5.55 16.81 -9.93
C MET A 7 -4.82 16.62 -11.26
N LEU A 8 -4.52 15.38 -11.64
CA LEU A 8 -3.82 15.05 -12.89
C LEU A 8 -4.75 15.08 -14.11
N GLU A 9 -6.01 14.67 -13.96
CA GLU A 9 -7.05 14.77 -15.00
C GLU A 9 -7.48 16.22 -15.27
N SER A 10 -7.25 17.14 -14.32
CA SER A 10 -7.66 18.54 -14.47
C SER A 10 -6.86 19.24 -15.58
N LYS A 11 -7.52 19.45 -16.73
CA LYS A 11 -7.04 20.22 -17.89
C LYS A 11 -6.68 21.69 -17.58
N LEU A 12 -6.89 22.17 -16.35
CA LEU A 12 -6.71 23.57 -15.92
C LEU A 12 -5.47 23.80 -15.04
N ASN A 13 -4.51 22.88 -15.01
CA ASN A 13 -3.22 23.15 -14.37
C ASN A 13 -2.43 24.15 -15.25
N PRO A 14 -2.12 25.38 -14.82
CA PRO A 14 -1.42 26.38 -15.65
C PRO A 14 -0.05 25.90 -16.15
N LEU A 15 0.55 24.92 -15.47
CA LEU A 15 1.77 24.24 -15.89
C LEU A 15 1.55 23.32 -17.12
N VAL A 16 0.36 22.73 -17.25
CA VAL A 16 -0.05 21.87 -18.38
C VAL A 16 -0.27 22.70 -19.66
N ALA A 17 -0.84 23.90 -19.51
CA ALA A 17 -1.06 24.83 -20.61
C ALA A 17 0.27 25.43 -21.15
N LEU A 18 1.19 25.78 -20.25
CA LEU A 18 2.49 26.37 -20.62
C LEU A 18 3.42 25.39 -21.34
N GLY A 19 3.36 24.10 -21.02
CA GLY A 19 4.20 23.09 -21.66
C GLY A 19 3.78 22.70 -23.09
N ARG A 20 2.49 22.85 -23.45
CA ARG A 20 1.99 22.58 -24.81
C ARG A 20 2.33 23.68 -25.83
N SER A 21 2.70 24.89 -25.37
CA SER A 21 2.93 26.05 -26.24
C SER A 21 4.29 26.05 -26.94
N GLY A 22 5.18 25.08 -26.70
CA GLY A 22 6.39 24.86 -27.49
C GLY A 22 7.45 25.99 -27.50
N SER A 23 7.26 27.07 -26.75
CA SER A 23 8.16 28.22 -26.74
C SER A 23 9.04 28.24 -25.49
N LEU A 24 10.37 28.30 -25.71
CA LEU A 24 11.47 28.47 -24.75
C LEU A 24 11.83 27.26 -23.86
N GLY A 25 12.76 26.42 -24.30
CA GLY A 25 13.65 25.66 -23.40
C GLY A 25 13.03 24.52 -22.56
N LEU A 26 11.79 24.12 -22.84
CA LEU A 26 11.00 23.17 -22.04
C LEU A 26 11.17 21.69 -22.42
N ALA A 27 12.29 21.27 -23.01
CA ALA A 27 12.53 19.84 -23.32
C ALA A 27 12.37 18.92 -22.08
N GLY A 28 12.66 19.44 -20.88
CA GLY A 28 12.42 18.74 -19.60
C GLY A 28 10.96 18.66 -19.14
N PHE A 29 10.03 19.45 -19.73
CA PHE A 29 8.60 19.36 -19.44
C PHE A 29 7.90 18.33 -20.33
N VAL A 30 8.31 18.16 -21.59
CA VAL A 30 7.74 17.13 -22.48
C VAL A 30 7.99 15.72 -21.93
N ASN A 31 9.16 15.46 -21.34
CA ASN A 31 9.42 14.24 -20.58
C ASN A 31 8.53 14.09 -19.34
N LYS A 32 8.14 15.19 -18.68
CA LYS A 32 7.19 15.15 -17.56
C LYS A 32 5.77 14.85 -18.03
N PHE A 33 5.32 15.32 -19.20
CA PHE A 33 3.99 14.99 -19.72
C PHE A 33 3.81 13.51 -20.07
N ASN A 34 4.80 12.87 -20.70
CA ASN A 34 4.73 11.44 -20.95
C ASN A 34 4.79 10.65 -19.64
N ALA A 35 5.64 11.06 -18.70
CA ALA A 35 5.69 10.47 -17.36
C ALA A 35 4.39 10.70 -16.57
N ASP A 36 3.70 11.82 -16.75
CA ASP A 36 2.43 12.14 -16.10
C ASP A 36 1.28 11.31 -16.70
N ALA A 37 1.33 10.99 -18.00
CA ALA A 37 0.35 10.12 -18.66
C ALA A 37 0.52 8.64 -18.27
N GLU A 38 1.74 8.13 -18.24
CA GLU A 38 2.06 6.77 -17.75
C GLU A 38 1.76 6.64 -16.25
N LEU A 39 2.11 7.67 -15.46
CA LEU A 39 1.74 7.72 -14.04
C LEU A 39 0.23 7.76 -13.83
N LEU A 40 -0.52 8.49 -14.67
CA LEU A 40 -1.98 8.54 -14.57
C LEU A 40 -2.62 7.18 -14.89
N ASP A 41 -2.05 6.45 -15.85
CA ASP A 41 -2.46 5.09 -16.19
C ASP A 41 -2.21 4.14 -14.99
N ASP A 42 -0.99 4.12 -14.47
CA ASP A 42 -0.61 3.35 -13.26
C ASP A 42 -1.54 3.68 -12.06
N LEU A 43 -1.86 4.97 -11.88
CA LEU A 43 -2.73 5.42 -10.80
C LEU A 43 -4.17 4.91 -10.95
N ASN A 44 -4.65 4.78 -12.19
CA ASN A 44 -6.00 4.32 -12.51
C ASN A 44 -6.13 2.79 -12.38
N ASP A 45 -5.06 2.04 -12.65
CA ASP A 45 -5.02 0.58 -12.51
C ASP A 45 -5.02 0.11 -11.04
N HIS A 46 -4.68 0.99 -10.11
CA HIS A 46 -4.75 0.65 -8.70
C HIS A 46 -6.19 0.33 -8.26
N TRP A 47 -6.37 -0.75 -7.50
CA TRP A 47 -7.67 -1.14 -6.93
C TRP A 47 -8.35 -0.06 -6.06
N THR A 48 -7.60 0.96 -5.60
CA THR A 48 -8.13 2.11 -4.85
C THR A 48 -8.51 3.31 -5.72
N SER A 49 -8.39 3.19 -7.05
CA SER A 49 -8.85 4.20 -8.00
C SER A 49 -10.37 4.30 -8.01
N LYS A 50 -10.90 5.44 -8.47
CA LYS A 50 -12.35 5.66 -8.50
C LYS A 50 -13.10 4.56 -9.27
N ALA A 51 -12.54 4.07 -10.38
CA ALA A 51 -13.17 3.06 -11.22
C ALA A 51 -13.32 1.70 -10.52
N HIS A 52 -12.32 1.29 -9.74
CA HIS A 52 -12.29 -0.03 -9.09
C HIS A 52 -12.88 -0.05 -7.68
N LYS A 53 -13.09 1.10 -7.04
CA LYS A 53 -13.54 1.20 -5.65
C LYS A 53 -14.78 0.38 -5.31
N ARG A 54 -15.77 0.34 -6.21
CA ARG A 54 -17.02 -0.40 -5.95
C ARG A 54 -16.77 -1.90 -5.84
N GLU A 55 -16.07 -2.45 -6.82
CA GLU A 55 -15.73 -3.88 -6.87
C GLU A 55 -14.77 -4.25 -5.74
N ARG A 56 -13.73 -3.44 -5.51
CA ARG A 56 -12.81 -3.62 -4.40
C ARG A 56 -13.53 -3.70 -3.06
N ASN A 57 -14.41 -2.74 -2.77
CA ASN A 57 -15.11 -2.71 -1.49
C ASN A 57 -15.99 -3.95 -1.32
N TRP A 58 -16.66 -4.38 -2.39
CA TRP A 58 -17.44 -5.61 -2.38
C TRP A 58 -16.57 -6.84 -2.09
N VAL A 59 -15.41 -6.99 -2.74
CA VAL A 59 -14.48 -8.11 -2.48
C VAL A 59 -14.05 -8.12 -1.01
N ILE A 60 -13.66 -6.96 -0.45
CA ILE A 60 -13.25 -6.86 0.95
C ILE A 60 -14.38 -7.25 1.89
N GLU A 61 -15.60 -6.78 1.64
CA GLU A 61 -16.79 -7.16 2.40
C GLU A 61 -17.05 -8.67 2.36
N GLN A 62 -17.00 -9.28 1.17
CA GLN A 62 -17.20 -10.72 1.03
C GLN A 62 -16.11 -11.52 1.77
N MET A 63 -14.86 -11.07 1.73
CA MET A 63 -13.78 -11.71 2.47
C MET A 63 -13.95 -11.58 3.98
N GLN A 64 -14.51 -10.47 4.47
CA GLN A 64 -14.78 -10.30 5.91
C GLN A 64 -15.92 -11.21 6.38
N ASN A 65 -16.97 -11.32 5.56
CA ASN A 65 -18.07 -12.25 5.80
C ASN A 65 -17.58 -13.70 5.79
N TYR A 66 -16.72 -14.07 4.83
CA TYR A 66 -16.09 -15.38 4.76
C TYR A 66 -15.21 -15.66 5.98
N ALA A 67 -14.33 -14.72 6.35
CA ALA A 67 -13.49 -14.81 7.53
C ALA A 67 -14.33 -15.09 8.77
N ARG A 68 -15.39 -14.31 9.00
CA ARG A 68 -16.30 -14.48 10.13
C ARG A 68 -16.98 -15.84 10.13
N ALA A 69 -17.59 -16.23 9.01
CA ALA A 69 -18.39 -17.45 8.89
C ALA A 69 -17.56 -18.73 8.99
N ARG A 70 -16.33 -18.73 8.45
CA ARG A 70 -15.44 -19.90 8.46
C ARG A 70 -14.41 -19.88 9.57
N ARG A 71 -14.36 -18.80 10.35
CA ARG A 71 -13.37 -18.57 11.40
C ARG A 71 -11.93 -18.71 10.86
N VAL A 72 -11.64 -17.98 9.79
CA VAL A 72 -10.33 -17.96 9.13
C VAL A 72 -9.79 -16.54 9.04
N ARG A 73 -8.46 -16.39 9.06
CA ARG A 73 -7.78 -15.11 8.81
C ARG A 73 -7.48 -14.98 7.32
N VAL A 74 -7.86 -13.86 6.72
CA VAL A 74 -7.52 -13.51 5.32
C VAL A 74 -6.41 -12.47 5.31
N THR A 75 -5.42 -12.68 4.44
CA THR A 75 -4.36 -11.73 4.12
C THR A 75 -4.23 -11.68 2.60
N PHE A 76 -4.12 -10.48 2.05
CA PHE A 76 -3.82 -10.26 0.64
C PHE A 76 -2.30 -10.20 0.45
N LEU A 77 -1.79 -10.91 -0.54
CA LEU A 77 -0.44 -10.73 -1.06
C LEU A 77 -0.57 -10.03 -2.41
N SER A 78 -0.08 -8.80 -2.47
CA SER A 78 -0.17 -7.91 -3.64
C SER A 78 1.22 -7.54 -4.14
N GLY A 79 1.31 -6.93 -5.32
CA GLY A 79 2.58 -6.50 -5.91
C GLY A 79 2.41 -5.44 -6.99
N ASP A 80 3.26 -5.50 -8.01
CA ASP A 80 3.24 -4.67 -9.24
C ASP A 80 3.59 -3.18 -9.07
N VAL A 81 3.52 -2.64 -7.84
CA VAL A 81 3.73 -1.20 -7.58
C VAL A 81 5.18 -0.79 -7.28
N HIS A 82 6.14 -1.68 -7.54
CA HIS A 82 7.60 -1.50 -7.43
C HIS A 82 8.12 -0.99 -6.07
N CYS A 83 7.33 -1.12 -5.00
CA CYS A 83 7.71 -0.77 -3.64
C CYS A 83 7.19 -1.84 -2.67
N ALA A 84 7.69 -1.79 -1.43
CA ALA A 84 7.18 -2.59 -0.33
C ALA A 84 6.31 -1.73 0.58
N ALA A 85 5.18 -2.28 1.02
CA ALA A 85 4.25 -1.64 1.94
C ALA A 85 3.36 -2.69 2.60
N VAL A 86 2.73 -2.34 3.72
CA VAL A 86 1.70 -3.19 4.33
C VAL A 86 0.49 -2.36 4.68
N GLY A 87 -0.62 -2.64 4.00
CA GLY A 87 -1.94 -2.14 4.36
C GLY A 87 -2.59 -3.00 5.45
N MET A 88 -3.47 -2.40 6.23
CA MET A 88 -4.19 -3.05 7.31
C MET A 88 -5.65 -2.58 7.33
N LEU A 89 -6.55 -3.54 7.15
CA LEU A 89 -7.97 -3.41 7.42
C LEU A 89 -8.21 -3.83 8.88
N LYS A 90 -9.09 -3.14 9.58
CA LYS A 90 -9.50 -3.48 10.96
C LYS A 90 -10.88 -2.90 11.26
N THR A 91 -11.50 -3.34 12.36
CA THR A 91 -12.76 -2.77 12.82
C THR A 91 -12.59 -1.26 13.06
N LEU A 92 -13.53 -0.48 12.51
CA LEU A 92 -13.57 0.98 12.62
C LEU A 92 -13.57 1.39 14.09
N HIS A 93 -12.60 2.23 14.48
CA HIS A 93 -12.53 2.75 15.83
C HIS A 93 -13.47 3.95 16.01
N GLN A 94 -14.44 3.85 16.92
CA GLN A 94 -15.42 4.90 17.19
C GLN A 94 -15.23 5.50 18.59
N GLY A 95 -14.92 6.80 18.65
CA GLY A 95 -14.88 7.55 19.91
C GLY A 95 -13.85 7.04 20.92
N LYS A 96 -14.34 6.52 22.05
CA LYS A 96 -13.51 6.03 23.18
C LYS A 96 -13.48 4.50 23.27
N GLU A 97 -14.03 3.78 22.30
CA GLU A 97 -14.06 2.31 22.32
C GLU A 97 -12.64 1.73 22.28
N PRO A 98 -12.33 0.69 23.08
CA PRO A 98 -11.01 0.06 23.01
C PRO A 98 -10.77 -0.54 21.62
N GLN A 99 -9.52 -0.48 21.13
CA GLN A 99 -9.18 -1.16 19.89
C GLN A 99 -9.29 -2.67 20.07
N ILE A 100 -9.94 -3.33 19.11
CA ILE A 100 -10.05 -4.79 19.09
C ILE A 100 -8.68 -5.37 18.75
N PRO A 101 -8.13 -6.29 19.56
CA PRO A 101 -6.87 -6.95 19.23
C PRO A 101 -6.94 -7.67 17.89
N PRO A 102 -5.87 -7.67 17.06
CA PRO A 102 -5.86 -8.34 15.76
C PRO A 102 -6.31 -9.80 15.79
N SER A 103 -6.02 -10.56 16.84
CA SER A 103 -6.46 -11.96 16.96
C SER A 103 -7.97 -12.10 17.18
N GLN A 104 -8.64 -11.09 17.74
CA GLN A 104 -10.08 -11.08 18.04
C GLN A 104 -10.93 -10.32 17.01
N ASP A 105 -10.30 -9.73 16.00
CA ASP A 105 -11.00 -8.92 14.99
C ASP A 105 -11.13 -9.70 13.67
N TYR A 106 -12.33 -10.15 13.32
CA TYR A 106 -12.55 -10.84 12.04
C TYR A 106 -12.36 -9.92 10.82
N ARG A 107 -12.43 -8.59 11.01
CA ARG A 107 -12.16 -7.60 9.96
C ARG A 107 -10.68 -7.32 9.76
N TYR A 108 -9.84 -7.77 10.70
CA TYR A 108 -8.40 -7.60 10.59
C TYR A 108 -7.84 -8.36 9.37
N MET A 109 -7.34 -7.64 8.38
CA MET A 109 -6.71 -8.25 7.21
C MET A 109 -5.49 -7.43 6.83
N LEU A 110 -4.40 -8.11 6.55
CA LEU A 110 -3.22 -7.47 6.01
C LEU A 110 -3.30 -7.45 4.48
N ASN A 111 -2.76 -6.40 3.88
CA ASN A 111 -2.40 -6.39 2.47
C ASN A 111 -0.88 -6.20 2.39
N VAL A 112 -0.16 -7.30 2.23
CA VAL A 112 1.29 -7.33 2.11
C VAL A 112 1.65 -7.02 0.66
N VAL A 113 2.23 -5.86 0.43
CA VAL A 113 2.63 -5.42 -0.91
C VAL A 113 4.12 -5.69 -1.07
N SER A 114 4.46 -6.59 -2.00
CA SER A 114 5.83 -6.91 -2.38
C SER A 114 5.93 -7.01 -3.89
N SER A 115 6.96 -6.40 -4.46
CA SER A 115 7.16 -6.32 -5.91
C SER A 115 8.43 -7.03 -6.32
N ALA A 116 8.46 -7.62 -7.52
CA ALA A 116 9.59 -8.43 -7.98
C ALA A 116 10.94 -7.69 -7.88
N ILE A 117 11.95 -8.41 -7.39
CA ILE A 117 13.29 -7.87 -7.09
C ILE A 117 14.01 -7.25 -8.30
N VAL A 118 13.56 -7.52 -9.52
CA VAL A 118 14.18 -6.98 -10.74
C VAL A 118 13.73 -5.55 -11.06
N ASN A 119 12.60 -5.09 -10.52
CA ASN A 119 12.00 -3.83 -10.94
C ASN A 119 12.72 -2.62 -10.33
N THR A 120 12.76 -1.54 -11.10
CA THR A 120 13.29 -0.27 -10.60
C THR A 120 12.20 0.40 -9.76
N PRO A 121 12.51 0.87 -8.53
CA PRO A 121 11.54 1.55 -7.71
C PRO A 121 10.93 2.78 -8.41
N PRO A 122 9.71 3.19 -8.01
CA PRO A 122 9.10 4.39 -8.56
C PRO A 122 9.96 5.64 -8.32
N PRO A 123 9.78 6.71 -9.11
CA PRO A 123 10.46 7.98 -8.88
C PRO A 123 10.23 8.51 -7.46
N ASN A 124 11.26 9.16 -6.89
CA ASN A 124 11.20 9.66 -5.51
C ASN A 124 10.00 10.59 -5.24
N ALA A 125 9.60 11.41 -6.21
CA ALA A 125 8.44 12.30 -6.07
C ALA A 125 7.14 11.51 -5.84
N VAL A 126 6.94 10.43 -6.60
CA VAL A 126 5.79 9.52 -6.45
C VAL A 126 5.84 8.86 -5.07
N LEU A 127 7.00 8.34 -4.67
CA LEU A 127 7.22 7.71 -3.35
C LEU A 127 6.90 8.66 -2.17
N THR A 128 7.34 9.92 -2.26
CA THR A 128 7.03 10.94 -1.25
C THR A 128 5.54 11.22 -1.18
N MET A 129 4.88 11.30 -2.34
CA MET A 129 3.44 11.56 -2.42
C MET A 129 2.61 10.41 -1.83
N VAL A 130 2.88 9.16 -2.22
CA VAL A 130 2.17 7.99 -1.67
C VAL A 130 2.48 7.81 -0.18
N SER A 131 3.69 8.11 0.28
CA SER A 131 4.04 8.10 1.70
C SER A 131 3.25 9.14 2.51
N SER A 132 2.99 10.32 1.95
CA SER A 132 2.15 11.32 2.60
C SER A 132 0.71 10.83 2.76
N LEU A 133 0.16 10.21 1.71
CA LEU A 133 -1.18 9.61 1.74
C LEU A 133 -1.29 8.41 2.67
N ALA A 134 -0.23 7.61 2.82
CA ALA A 134 -0.17 6.45 3.71
C ALA A 134 -0.42 6.82 5.19
N THR A 135 -0.24 8.09 5.57
CA THR A 135 -0.55 8.59 6.93
C THR A 135 -2.05 8.78 7.20
N LYS A 136 -2.90 8.67 6.17
CA LYS A 136 -4.32 8.96 6.24
C LYS A 136 -5.13 7.67 6.20
N THR A 137 -6.18 7.60 7.02
CA THR A 137 -7.18 6.53 6.96
C THR A 137 -7.99 6.64 5.66
N HIS A 138 -8.08 5.55 4.92
CA HIS A 138 -8.93 5.46 3.74
C HIS A 138 -10.34 5.05 4.15
N ARG A 139 -11.32 5.93 3.91
CA ARG A 139 -12.64 5.85 4.56
C ARG A 139 -13.73 5.15 3.75
N THR A 140 -13.39 4.49 2.65
CA THR A 140 -14.40 3.95 1.73
C THR A 140 -15.20 2.79 2.32
N LEU A 141 -14.70 2.16 3.38
CA LEU A 141 -15.30 1.00 4.04
C LEU A 141 -15.97 1.34 5.38
N HIS A 142 -16.13 2.62 5.72
CA HIS A 142 -16.76 3.02 6.99
C HIS A 142 -18.22 2.59 7.08
N HIS A 143 -18.92 2.50 5.94
CA HIS A 143 -20.30 2.01 5.87
C HIS A 143 -20.46 0.55 6.36
N MET A 144 -19.37 -0.21 6.37
CA MET A 144 -19.30 -1.60 6.87
C MET A 144 -18.43 -1.72 8.12
N HIS A 145 -18.23 -0.62 8.85
CA HIS A 145 -17.46 -0.54 10.10
C HIS A 145 -16.02 -1.06 9.97
N THR A 146 -15.34 -0.70 8.87
CA THR A 146 -13.93 -1.04 8.65
C THR A 146 -13.09 0.21 8.44
N ASP A 147 -12.00 0.32 9.20
CA ASP A 147 -10.89 1.25 8.97
C ASP A 147 -9.87 0.60 8.03
N GLU A 148 -9.34 1.40 7.10
CA GLU A 148 -8.22 1.03 6.25
C GLU A 148 -7.04 1.99 6.52
N THR A 149 -5.93 1.44 6.98
CA THR A 149 -4.73 2.18 7.38
C THR A 149 -3.46 1.45 6.91
N MET A 150 -2.29 2.04 7.16
CA MET A 150 -1.00 1.43 6.82
C MET A 150 -0.25 1.02 8.09
N VAL A 151 0.48 -0.09 8.03
CA VAL A 151 1.36 -0.54 9.11
C VAL A 151 2.68 0.27 9.03
N PRO A 152 3.11 0.94 10.11
CA PRO A 152 4.39 1.64 10.15
C PRO A 152 5.55 0.64 10.31
N LEU A 153 5.85 -0.10 9.26
CA LEU A 153 6.79 -1.23 9.28
C LEU A 153 8.26 -0.81 9.18
N PHE A 154 8.56 0.30 8.52
CA PHE A 154 9.94 0.66 8.13
C PHE A 154 10.53 1.74 9.06
N ASP A 155 10.95 1.37 10.27
CA ASP A 155 11.60 2.34 11.17
C ASP A 155 12.99 2.77 10.69
N ARG A 156 13.70 1.87 10.00
CA ARG A 156 15.04 2.11 9.42
C ARG A 156 15.06 1.66 7.97
N ASP A 157 15.89 2.31 7.16
CA ASP A 157 16.27 1.86 5.82
C ASP A 157 17.13 0.58 5.93
N PRO A 158 17.13 -0.32 4.93
CA PRO A 158 17.95 -1.55 4.95
C PRO A 158 19.43 -1.36 5.29
N ASN A 159 20.00 -0.17 5.04
CA ASN A 159 21.38 0.17 5.40
C ASN A 159 21.58 0.66 6.85
N GLY A 160 20.53 0.67 7.67
CA GLY A 160 20.55 1.08 9.08
C GLY A 160 20.29 2.57 9.33
N GLN A 161 20.25 3.40 8.28
CA GLN A 161 19.91 4.82 8.39
C GLN A 161 18.42 5.02 8.71
N PRO A 162 18.02 6.19 9.25
CA PRO A 162 16.61 6.50 9.41
C PRO A 162 15.85 6.39 8.09
N ALA A 163 14.70 5.71 8.10
CA ALA A 163 13.88 5.57 6.89
C ALA A 163 13.24 6.91 6.51
N LYS A 164 13.15 7.19 5.20
CA LYS A 164 12.44 8.37 4.68
C LYS A 164 10.92 8.30 4.92
N SER A 165 10.38 7.09 5.04
CA SER A 165 8.97 6.80 5.27
C SER A 165 8.87 5.54 6.11
N LYS A 166 7.96 5.55 7.09
CA LYS A 166 7.64 4.37 7.90
C LYS A 166 6.71 3.38 7.21
N TYR A 167 6.05 3.81 6.14
CA TYR A 167 4.93 3.06 5.53
C TYR A 167 5.27 2.47 4.16
N ILE A 168 6.16 3.12 3.41
CA ILE A 168 6.49 2.74 2.02
C ILE A 168 8.00 2.66 1.88
N MET A 169 8.49 1.55 1.32
CA MET A 169 9.90 1.32 1.03
C MET A 169 10.10 1.17 -0.49
N GLY A 170 10.58 2.23 -1.13
CA GLY A 170 10.88 2.28 -2.57
C GLY A 170 12.21 1.61 -2.91
N ARG A 171 12.30 0.30 -2.69
CA ARG A 171 13.48 -0.52 -3.00
C ARG A 171 13.03 -1.90 -3.50
N ARG A 172 13.91 -2.54 -4.26
CA ARG A 172 13.74 -3.93 -4.69
C ARG A 172 13.54 -4.83 -3.49
N ASN A 173 12.56 -5.71 -3.58
CA ASN A 173 12.21 -6.57 -2.47
C ASN A 173 11.62 -7.90 -2.94
N TRP A 174 11.36 -8.77 -1.99
CA TRP A 174 10.53 -9.97 -2.13
C TRP A 174 9.95 -10.30 -0.75
N CYS A 175 8.96 -11.18 -0.69
CA CYS A 175 8.33 -11.58 0.58
C CYS A 175 8.38 -13.09 0.74
N ALA A 176 8.94 -13.55 1.87
CA ALA A 176 8.76 -14.91 2.35
C ALA A 176 7.50 -14.97 3.22
N ALA A 177 6.71 -16.02 3.10
CA ALA A 177 5.57 -16.28 3.96
C ALA A 177 5.73 -17.66 4.60
N ASP A 178 5.83 -17.70 5.93
CA ASP A 178 6.06 -18.92 6.70
C ASP A 178 5.05 -19.02 7.83
N TRP A 179 4.59 -20.24 8.12
CA TRP A 179 3.73 -20.50 9.27
C TRP A 179 4.57 -20.80 10.50
N ASP A 180 4.34 -20.08 11.60
CA ASP A 180 5.00 -20.28 12.88
C ASP A 180 4.17 -21.26 13.75
N PRO A 181 4.59 -22.52 13.91
CA PRO A 181 3.81 -23.52 14.63
C PRO A 181 3.67 -23.22 16.13
N SER A 182 4.55 -22.40 16.71
CA SER A 182 4.55 -22.09 18.14
C SER A 182 3.47 -21.07 18.52
N THR A 183 3.20 -20.12 17.63
CA THR A 183 2.22 -19.04 17.84
C THR A 183 0.93 -19.27 17.05
N GLY A 184 1.02 -20.03 15.95
CA GLY A 184 0.01 -20.19 14.92
C GLY A 184 -0.05 -19.02 13.93
N ASP A 185 0.88 -18.06 14.03
CA ASP A 185 0.91 -16.88 13.16
C ASP A 185 1.37 -17.25 11.75
N LEU A 186 0.82 -16.56 10.75
CA LEU A 186 1.43 -16.48 9.43
C LEU A 186 2.39 -15.29 9.41
N VAL A 187 3.68 -15.57 9.23
CA VAL A 187 4.78 -14.62 9.29
C VAL A 187 5.16 -14.22 7.87
N PHE A 188 5.14 -12.92 7.59
CA PHE A 188 5.59 -12.36 6.32
C PHE A 188 6.90 -11.61 6.56
N ASP A 189 8.01 -12.11 6.01
CA ASP A 189 9.31 -11.43 6.02
C ASP A 189 9.53 -10.74 4.67
N ILE A 190 9.35 -9.42 4.63
CA ILE A 190 9.63 -8.61 3.46
C ILE A 190 11.13 -8.33 3.42
N ARG A 191 11.82 -8.96 2.48
CA ARG A 191 13.26 -8.86 2.26
C ARG A 191 13.55 -7.74 1.27
N VAL A 192 14.12 -6.64 1.75
CA VAL A 192 14.44 -5.47 0.93
C VAL A 192 15.94 -5.41 0.66
N GLU A 193 16.35 -5.18 -0.58
CA GLU A 193 17.77 -5.05 -0.94
C GLU A 193 18.44 -3.88 -0.22
N ILE A 194 19.60 -4.16 0.39
CA ILE A 194 20.48 -3.13 0.99
C ILE A 194 21.16 -2.35 -0.14
N GLU A 195 21.68 -3.09 -1.10
CA GLU A 195 22.40 -2.61 -2.26
C GLU A 195 21.92 -3.34 -3.51
N LYS A 196 21.70 -2.58 -4.58
CA LYS A 196 21.08 -3.08 -5.82
C LYS A 196 21.92 -4.21 -6.41
N GLY A 197 21.33 -5.41 -6.52
CA GLY A 197 21.97 -6.55 -7.18
C GLY A 197 23.12 -7.20 -6.41
N ALA A 198 23.37 -6.81 -5.16
CA ALA A 198 24.41 -7.41 -4.32
C ALA A 198 23.95 -8.69 -3.60
N GLY A 199 22.68 -9.09 -3.76
CA GLY A 199 22.09 -10.28 -3.12
C GLY A 199 21.87 -10.17 -1.60
N ARG A 200 22.21 -9.02 -0.99
CA ARG A 200 22.05 -8.77 0.45
C ARG A 200 20.75 -8.05 0.73
N THR A 201 19.97 -8.56 1.69
CA THR A 201 18.66 -8.01 2.06
C THR A 201 18.54 -7.79 3.56
N HIS A 202 17.72 -6.82 3.93
CA HIS A 202 17.23 -6.62 5.29
C HIS A 202 15.76 -7.07 5.38
N GLY A 203 15.39 -7.76 6.46
CA GLY A 203 14.05 -8.29 6.65
C GLY A 203 13.16 -7.37 7.47
N TYR A 204 11.91 -7.22 7.06
CA TYR A 204 10.87 -6.50 7.78
C TYR A 204 9.69 -7.42 7.99
N ILE A 205 9.46 -7.80 9.24
CA ILE A 205 8.49 -8.82 9.60
C ILE A 205 7.15 -8.20 9.95
N VAL A 206 6.08 -8.71 9.35
CA VAL A 206 4.70 -8.51 9.82
C VAL A 206 4.03 -9.86 10.04
N ARG A 207 3.18 -9.95 11.06
CA ARG A 207 2.52 -11.20 11.47
C ARG A 207 1.01 -11.08 11.35
N ALA A 208 0.38 -12.07 10.74
CA ALA A 208 -1.07 -12.24 10.76
C ALA A 208 -1.41 -13.32 11.81
N PRO A 209 -2.01 -12.95 12.95
CA PRO A 209 -2.31 -13.91 13.99
C PRO A 209 -3.47 -14.82 13.60
N PRO A 210 -3.52 -16.05 14.16
CA PRO A 210 -4.62 -16.95 13.92
C PRO A 210 -5.93 -16.38 14.47
N PRO A 211 -7.08 -16.78 13.91
CA PRO A 211 -8.38 -16.31 14.34
C PRO A 211 -8.71 -16.81 15.76
N ARG A 212 -8.96 -15.88 16.69
CA ARG A 212 -9.29 -16.16 18.10
C ARG A 212 -10.56 -15.45 18.58
N TRP A 213 -11.37 -14.90 17.67
CA TRP A 213 -12.69 -14.37 18.04
C TRP A 213 -13.68 -15.48 18.38
N ASN A 214 -14.69 -15.11 19.17
CA ASN A 214 -15.82 -15.96 19.49
C ASN A 214 -16.81 -15.97 18.32
N ALA A 215 -17.51 -17.10 18.15
CA ALA A 215 -18.52 -17.28 17.11
C ALA A 215 -19.78 -16.45 17.40
#